data_AF-G8YLZ9-F1
#
_entry.id   AF-G8YLZ9-F1
#
_cell.length_a   1.000
_cell.length_b   1.000
_cell.length_c   1.000
_cell.angle_alpha   90.00
_cell.angle_beta   90.00
_cell.angle_gamma   90.00
#
_symmetry.space_group_name_H-M   'P 1'
#
loop_
_entity.id
_entity.type
_entity.pdbx_description
1 polymer ?
#
loop_
_entity_poly.entity_id
_entity_poly.type
_entity_poly.pdbx_seq_one_letter_code
_entity_poly.pdbx_strand_id
1 'polypeptide(L)'
;MTSIFEGLATSYGRALQLYKDDGNKCELIGTFSLMTQVVLGLLCLSSLLVKRFYEYPIRRSWNVWSFDVSKQILGALGLHIFNVCLSILKTSDMNIFNNLNATDDSSDIDEDPCDWYFLNIVFDCTIGVFIFYLVFKCMNSICKNQFHITNIESGQYGESNGKPSFKAFLKQTAVYFFSLMLTKLFIYAIMECFETQLLWISSHVLLVWLTPYPDEIEIFVVMFIVPIIMNCLQLILVDNIIQNPLINQMNTLVYTEGQSRILNNSSTTDGSINKLIDGARPASNIQTGNKSNVTKYGSCEDET
;
A
#
# COMPACT_ATOMS: atom_id res chain seq x y z
N MET A 1 10.30 -3.26 1.73
CA MET A 1 11.49 -2.96 2.57
C MET A 1 12.69 -3.77 2.12
N THR A 2 12.50 -4.98 1.58
CA THR A 2 13.53 -5.93 1.15
C THR A 2 14.06 -5.73 -0.26
N SER A 3 13.25 -5.15 -1.15
CA SER A 3 13.64 -4.72 -2.50
C SER A 3 14.73 -3.65 -2.48
N ILE A 4 14.76 -2.82 -1.41
CA ILE A 4 15.86 -1.89 -1.13
C ILE A 4 17.16 -2.65 -0.85
N PHE A 5 17.13 -3.71 -0.03
CA PHE A 5 18.32 -4.49 0.33
C PHE A 5 18.85 -5.34 -0.83
N GLU A 6 17.96 -5.82 -1.70
CA GLU A 6 18.30 -6.66 -2.86
C GLU A 6 18.82 -5.80 -4.02
N GLY A 7 18.16 -4.67 -4.30
CA GLY A 7 18.63 -3.72 -5.28
C GLY A 7 19.95 -3.03 -4.89
N LEU A 8 20.18 -2.75 -3.59
CA LEU A 8 21.49 -2.28 -3.12
C LEU A 8 22.59 -3.36 -3.10
N ALA A 9 22.25 -4.65 -3.13
CA ALA A 9 23.27 -5.70 -3.19
C ALA A 9 23.67 -6.00 -4.64
N THR A 10 22.70 -6.06 -5.55
CA THR A 10 22.91 -6.49 -6.95
C THR A 10 23.22 -5.31 -7.88
N SER A 11 22.49 -4.19 -7.76
CA SER A 11 22.69 -3.01 -8.61
C SER A 11 23.78 -2.10 -8.08
N TYR A 12 23.91 -1.89 -6.76
CA TYR A 12 25.13 -1.31 -6.19
C TYR A 12 26.34 -2.23 -6.40
N GLY A 13 26.17 -3.56 -6.40
CA GLY A 13 27.27 -4.48 -6.73
C GLY A 13 27.85 -4.25 -8.13
N ARG A 14 26.99 -4.03 -9.14
CA ARG A 14 27.38 -3.74 -10.54
C ARG A 14 27.76 -2.29 -10.79
N ALA A 15 26.96 -1.32 -10.33
CA ALA A 15 27.26 0.12 -10.41
C ALA A 15 28.57 0.46 -9.69
N LEU A 16 28.85 -0.20 -8.56
CA LEU A 16 30.07 -0.03 -7.81
C LEU A 16 31.23 -0.87 -8.34
N GLN A 17 31.00 -1.96 -9.07
CA GLN A 17 32.08 -2.62 -9.82
C GLN A 17 32.60 -1.69 -10.93
N LEU A 18 31.70 -0.97 -11.59
CA LEU A 18 32.06 0.05 -12.57
C LEU A 18 32.77 1.25 -11.91
N TYR A 19 32.31 1.73 -10.74
CA TYR A 19 33.01 2.79 -9.99
C TYR A 19 34.35 2.33 -9.38
N LYS A 20 34.53 1.04 -9.09
CA LYS A 20 35.72 0.48 -8.43
C LYS A 20 36.91 0.29 -9.37
N ASP A 21 36.71 0.40 -10.68
CA ASP A 21 37.83 0.44 -11.63
C ASP A 21 38.67 1.74 -11.49
N ASP A 22 38.06 2.80 -10.93
CA ASP A 22 38.74 4.04 -10.56
C ASP A 22 39.14 4.02 -9.07
N GLY A 23 40.23 3.30 -8.78
CA GLY A 23 40.69 2.93 -7.45
C GLY A 23 40.56 3.98 -6.34
N ASN A 24 39.71 3.68 -5.34
CA ASN A 24 40.04 3.65 -3.90
C ASN A 24 38.82 3.37 -2.98
N LYS A 25 38.99 2.38 -2.09
CA LYS A 25 38.28 2.10 -0.81
C LYS A 25 36.81 1.63 -0.86
N CYS A 26 36.63 0.32 -0.64
CA CYS A 26 35.35 -0.40 -0.55
C CYS A 26 34.77 -0.55 0.88
N GLU A 27 35.19 0.27 1.86
CA GLU A 27 34.81 0.09 3.28
C GLU A 27 33.76 1.12 3.76
N LEU A 28 33.67 2.27 3.08
CA LEU A 28 32.76 3.36 3.48
C LEU A 28 31.29 3.10 3.11
N ILE A 29 31.08 2.24 2.12
CA ILE A 29 29.78 2.02 1.48
C ILE A 29 28.90 1.02 2.24
N GLY A 30 29.51 0.05 2.93
CA GLY A 30 28.76 -0.88 3.78
C GLY A 30 28.07 -0.17 4.94
N THR A 31 28.78 0.74 5.61
CA THR A 31 28.25 1.49 6.76
C THR A 31 27.19 2.51 6.33
N PHE A 32 27.40 3.22 5.22
CA PHE A 32 26.43 4.18 4.69
C PHE A 32 25.13 3.49 4.22
N SER A 33 25.24 2.35 3.55
CA SER A 33 24.10 1.53 3.13
C SER A 33 23.29 1.02 4.34
N LEU A 34 23.97 0.50 5.37
CA LEU A 34 23.33 0.02 6.59
C LEU A 34 22.61 1.15 7.34
N MET A 35 23.23 2.33 7.44
CA MET A 35 22.59 3.50 8.05
C MET A 35 21.33 3.91 7.28
N THR A 36 21.41 3.97 5.96
CA THR A 36 20.27 4.29 5.08
C THR A 36 19.12 3.31 5.26
N GLN A 37 19.43 2.01 5.33
CA GLN A 37 18.44 0.95 5.53
C GLN A 37 17.72 1.08 6.88
N VAL A 38 18.46 1.41 7.95
CA VAL A 38 17.86 1.65 9.27
C VAL A 38 16.94 2.87 9.22
N VAL A 39 17.39 3.99 8.65
CA VAL A 39 16.57 5.21 8.52
C VAL A 39 15.30 4.92 7.73
N LEU A 40 15.41 4.21 6.62
CA LEU A 40 14.28 3.85 5.77
C LEU A 40 13.30 2.92 6.48
N GLY A 41 13.80 1.94 7.22
CA GLY A 41 13.00 1.05 8.07
C GLY A 41 12.25 1.83 9.15
N LEU A 42 12.89 2.82 9.78
CA LEU A 42 12.27 3.69 10.79
C LEU A 42 11.17 4.58 10.19
N LEU A 43 11.40 5.16 9.01
CA LEU A 43 10.39 5.95 8.30
C LEU A 43 9.18 5.09 7.92
N CYS A 44 9.43 3.90 7.40
CA CYS A 44 8.41 2.92 7.07
C CYS A 44 7.60 2.50 8.30
N LEU A 45 8.25 2.18 9.43
CA LEU A 45 7.58 1.84 10.68
C LEU A 45 6.76 3.01 11.24
N SER A 46 7.29 4.23 11.10
CA SER A 46 6.58 5.46 11.49
C SER A 46 5.30 5.64 10.68
N SER A 47 5.28 5.26 9.40
CA SER A 47 4.06 5.31 8.58
C SER A 47 2.93 4.43 9.14
N LEU A 48 3.25 3.26 9.69
CA LEU A 48 2.27 2.36 10.33
C LEU A 48 1.78 2.91 11.67
N LEU A 49 2.65 3.58 12.42
CA LEU A 49 2.26 4.29 13.64
C LEU A 49 1.29 5.44 13.33
N VAL A 50 1.60 6.22 12.29
CA VAL A 50 0.74 7.30 11.79
C VAL A 50 -0.60 6.74 11.32
N LYS A 51 -0.61 5.68 10.49
CA LYS A 51 -1.83 4.98 10.07
C LYS A 51 -2.71 4.61 11.26
N ARG A 52 -2.13 4.04 12.31
CA ARG A 52 -2.86 3.68 13.53
C ARG A 52 -3.54 4.88 14.20
N PHE A 53 -2.91 6.06 14.20
CA PHE A 53 -3.54 7.27 14.76
C PHE A 53 -4.73 7.75 13.92
N TYR A 54 -4.70 7.52 12.62
CA TYR A 54 -5.80 7.79 11.69
C TYR A 54 -6.89 6.72 11.69
N GLU A 55 -6.71 5.58 12.36
CA GLU A 55 -7.81 4.62 12.59
C GLU A 55 -8.90 5.29 13.45
N TYR A 56 -10.04 5.55 12.82
CA TYR A 56 -11.23 6.13 13.43
C TYR A 56 -12.47 5.45 12.81
N PRO A 57 -13.55 5.19 13.58
CA PRO A 57 -13.78 5.49 15.01
C PRO A 57 -13.19 4.47 16.00
N ILE A 58 -13.10 3.18 15.63
CA ILE A 58 -12.61 2.11 16.50
C ILE A 58 -11.14 1.86 16.17
N ARG A 59 -10.28 2.13 17.16
CA ARG A 59 -8.84 1.88 17.10
C ARG A 59 -8.51 0.46 17.53
N ARG A 60 -7.58 -0.17 16.83
CA ARG A 60 -7.06 -1.48 17.22
C ARG A 60 -6.25 -1.42 18.52
N SER A 61 -6.40 -2.46 19.35
CA SER A 61 -5.64 -2.60 20.60
C SER A 61 -4.15 -2.76 20.34
N TRP A 62 -3.32 -2.26 21.27
CA TRP A 62 -1.86 -2.30 21.14
C TRP A 62 -1.29 -3.72 20.97
N ASN A 63 -1.91 -4.72 21.59
CA ASN A 63 -1.48 -6.11 21.47
C ASN A 63 -1.63 -6.63 20.03
N VAL A 64 -2.80 -6.41 19.42
CA VAL A 64 -3.08 -6.87 18.05
C VAL A 64 -2.21 -6.13 17.04
N TRP A 65 -2.07 -4.81 17.21
CA TRP A 65 -1.20 -4.00 16.37
C TRP A 65 0.26 -4.45 16.45
N SER A 66 0.79 -4.71 17.64
CA SER A 66 2.16 -5.18 17.80
C SER A 66 2.39 -6.55 17.14
N PHE A 67 1.42 -7.45 17.17
CA PHE A 67 1.50 -8.71 16.42
C PHE A 67 1.49 -8.50 14.90
N ASP A 68 0.62 -7.64 14.37
CA ASP A 68 0.58 -7.36 12.92
C ASP A 68 1.84 -6.67 12.42
N VAL A 69 2.40 -5.73 13.20
CA VAL A 69 3.71 -5.11 12.90
C VAL A 69 4.82 -6.15 12.97
N SER A 70 4.81 -7.03 13.98
CA SER A 70 5.81 -8.10 14.11
C SER A 70 5.76 -9.08 12.92
N LYS A 71 4.57 -9.40 12.39
CA LYS A 71 4.43 -10.18 11.15
C LYS A 71 5.12 -9.49 9.99
N GLN A 72 4.90 -8.19 9.82
CA GLN A 72 5.50 -7.41 8.73
C GLN A 72 7.02 -7.36 8.84
N ILE A 73 7.57 -7.17 10.05
CA ILE A 73 9.01 -7.20 10.31
C ILE A 73 9.59 -8.59 10.00
N LEU A 74 8.96 -9.67 10.47
CA LEU A 74 9.41 -11.04 10.17
C LEU A 74 9.31 -11.37 8.67
N GLY A 75 8.25 -10.90 8.01
CA GLY A 75 8.09 -11.03 6.56
C GLY A 75 9.18 -10.30 5.79
N ALA A 76 9.53 -9.08 6.20
CA ALA A 76 10.64 -8.33 5.63
C ALA A 76 11.99 -9.03 5.88
N LEU A 77 12.25 -9.50 7.10
CA LEU A 77 13.50 -10.24 7.36
C LEU A 77 13.61 -11.50 6.50
N GLY A 78 12.53 -12.29 6.42
CA GLY A 78 12.57 -13.54 5.67
C GLY A 78 12.58 -13.34 4.14
N LEU A 79 11.93 -12.31 3.60
CA LEU A 79 12.08 -11.93 2.20
C LEU A 79 13.52 -11.49 1.89
N HIS A 80 14.20 -10.78 2.79
CA HIS A 80 15.60 -10.44 2.60
C HIS A 80 16.49 -11.69 2.48
N ILE A 81 16.29 -12.67 3.36
CA ILE A 81 17.02 -13.94 3.31
C ILE A 81 16.70 -14.70 2.02
N PHE A 82 15.44 -14.72 1.61
CA PHE A 82 15.00 -15.41 0.39
C PHE A 82 15.60 -14.78 -0.87
N ASN A 83 15.61 -13.46 -0.94
CA ASN A 83 16.23 -12.67 -2.00
C ASN A 83 17.74 -12.99 -2.16
N VAL A 84 18.47 -13.04 -1.04
CA VAL A 84 19.88 -13.47 -1.05
C VAL A 84 20.00 -14.92 -1.54
N CYS A 85 19.11 -15.81 -1.09
CA CYS A 85 19.10 -17.19 -1.56
C CYS A 85 18.89 -17.30 -3.08
N LEU A 86 17.93 -16.55 -3.64
CA LEU A 86 17.68 -16.50 -5.09
C LEU A 86 18.90 -16.00 -5.86
N SER A 87 19.63 -15.00 -5.35
CA SER A 87 20.83 -14.47 -5.99
C SER A 87 21.95 -15.52 -6.10
N ILE A 88 22.11 -16.34 -5.05
CA ILE A 88 23.09 -17.45 -5.01
C ILE A 88 22.66 -18.58 -5.96
N LEU A 89 21.36 -18.89 -6.01
CA LEU A 89 20.82 -19.90 -6.91
C LEU A 89 20.98 -19.48 -8.38
N LYS A 90 20.66 -18.24 -8.75
CA LYS A 90 20.85 -17.72 -10.12
C LYS A 90 22.30 -17.79 -10.58
N THR A 91 23.24 -17.48 -9.69
CA THR A 91 24.69 -17.62 -9.94
C THR A 91 25.08 -19.08 -10.19
N SER A 92 24.42 -20.02 -9.51
CA SER A 92 24.70 -21.46 -9.64
C SER A 92 24.11 -22.06 -10.91
N ASP A 93 22.88 -21.68 -11.29
CA ASP A 93 22.23 -22.17 -12.51
C ASP A 93 22.90 -21.65 -13.79
N MET A 94 23.37 -20.40 -13.80
CA MET A 94 24.19 -19.88 -14.90
C MET A 94 25.49 -20.67 -15.10
N ASN A 95 26.14 -21.13 -14.03
CA ASN A 95 27.34 -21.97 -14.14
C ASN A 95 27.05 -23.37 -14.73
N ILE A 96 25.81 -23.87 -14.60
CA ILE A 96 25.38 -25.16 -15.15
C ILE A 96 24.93 -25.01 -16.60
N PHE A 97 24.16 -23.97 -16.94
CA PHE A 97 23.67 -23.72 -18.31
C PHE A 97 24.78 -23.25 -19.27
N ASN A 98 25.73 -22.43 -18.80
CA ASN A 98 26.88 -21.99 -19.60
C ASN A 98 27.84 -23.16 -19.95
N ASN A 99 27.77 -24.29 -19.25
CA ASN A 99 28.51 -25.51 -19.60
C ASN A 99 27.85 -26.32 -20.73
N LEU A 100 26.60 -26.01 -21.13
CA LEU A 100 25.86 -26.76 -22.15
C LEU A 100 25.60 -25.98 -23.43
N ASN A 101 25.57 -24.65 -23.38
CA ASN A 101 25.43 -23.79 -24.57
C ASN A 101 26.47 -22.65 -24.52
N ALA A 102 27.71 -22.97 -24.88
CA ALA A 102 28.68 -21.96 -25.30
C ALA A 102 28.30 -21.46 -26.70
N THR A 103 27.25 -20.65 -26.76
CA THR A 103 27.01 -19.72 -27.86
C THR A 103 26.83 -18.37 -27.18
N ASP A 104 27.92 -17.61 -27.19
CA ASP A 104 27.99 -16.21 -26.84
C ASP A 104 26.90 -15.44 -27.60
N ASP A 105 25.81 -15.17 -26.91
CA ASP A 105 24.94 -14.02 -27.16
C ASP A 105 24.64 -13.39 -25.80
N SER A 106 25.71 -13.08 -25.07
CA SER A 106 25.68 -11.95 -24.13
C SER A 106 25.55 -10.71 -24.99
N SER A 107 24.32 -10.38 -25.38
CA SER A 107 24.01 -9.03 -25.79
C SER A 107 24.36 -8.14 -24.60
N ASP A 108 25.56 -7.56 -24.63
CA ASP A 108 25.98 -6.44 -23.81
C ASP A 108 25.07 -5.26 -24.19
N ILE A 109 23.82 -5.33 -23.75
CA ILE A 109 22.96 -4.17 -23.63
C ILE A 109 23.55 -3.45 -22.42
N ASP A 110 24.06 -2.24 -22.63
CA ASP A 110 24.45 -1.30 -21.57
C ASP A 110 23.22 -0.97 -20.72
N GLU A 111 22.86 -1.88 -19.81
CA GLU A 111 21.71 -1.75 -18.92
C GLU A 111 22.11 -0.96 -17.67
N ASP A 112 21.45 0.17 -17.45
CA ASP A 112 21.71 1.00 -16.28
C ASP A 112 21.30 0.24 -15.01
N PRO A 113 22.21 0.07 -14.03
CA PRO A 113 21.87 -0.54 -12.76
C PRO A 113 20.73 0.17 -12.00
N CYS A 114 20.53 1.48 -12.20
CA CYS A 114 19.43 2.25 -11.61
C CYS A 114 18.07 1.86 -12.22
N ASP A 115 18.02 1.61 -13.53
CA ASP A 115 16.81 1.17 -14.22
C ASP A 115 16.32 -0.18 -13.67
N TRP A 116 17.23 -1.15 -13.56
CA TRP A 116 16.89 -2.47 -13.05
C TRP A 116 16.45 -2.42 -11.59
N TYR A 117 17.13 -1.60 -10.78
CA TYR A 117 16.77 -1.36 -9.39
C TYR A 117 15.36 -0.78 -9.26
N PHE A 118 15.11 0.30 -10.00
CA PHE A 118 13.85 1.03 -10.00
C PHE A 118 12.70 0.11 -10.43
N LEU A 119 12.90 -0.63 -11.52
CA LEU A 119 11.93 -1.59 -12.04
C LEU A 119 11.55 -2.63 -10.99
N ASN A 120 12.54 -3.26 -10.34
CA ASN A 120 12.30 -4.26 -9.30
C ASN A 120 11.47 -3.69 -8.14
N ILE A 121 11.77 -2.47 -7.69
CA ILE A 121 11.01 -1.84 -6.60
C ILE A 121 9.59 -1.50 -7.01
N VAL A 122 9.41 -0.87 -8.18
CA VAL A 122 8.09 -0.51 -8.67
C VAL A 122 7.25 -1.76 -8.85
N PHE A 123 7.80 -2.81 -9.45
CA PHE A 123 7.09 -4.06 -9.71
C PHE A 123 6.72 -4.79 -8.40
N ASP A 124 7.65 -4.90 -7.45
CA ASP A 124 7.39 -5.48 -6.12
C ASP A 124 6.29 -4.69 -5.35
N CYS A 125 6.32 -3.36 -5.41
CA CYS A 125 5.41 -2.51 -4.64
C CYS A 125 4.02 -2.34 -5.30
N THR A 126 3.93 -2.52 -6.63
CA THR A 126 2.67 -2.39 -7.37
C THR A 126 2.03 -3.74 -7.63
N ILE A 127 2.55 -4.48 -8.60
CA ILE A 127 2.05 -5.79 -9.03
C ILE A 127 2.27 -6.82 -7.93
N GLY A 128 3.39 -6.75 -7.21
CA GLY A 128 3.69 -7.63 -6.08
C GLY A 128 2.63 -7.56 -4.98
N VAL A 129 2.15 -6.38 -4.60
CA VAL A 129 1.09 -6.25 -3.59
C VAL A 129 -0.23 -6.84 -4.09
N PHE A 130 -0.55 -6.64 -5.37
CA PHE A 130 -1.75 -7.21 -5.98
C PHE A 130 -1.70 -8.74 -6.04
N ILE A 131 -0.60 -9.32 -6.52
CA ILE A 131 -0.40 -10.77 -6.55
C ILE A 131 -0.40 -11.33 -5.11
N PHE A 132 0.27 -10.64 -4.18
CA PHE A 132 0.26 -11.00 -2.76
C PHE A 132 -1.16 -11.10 -2.21
N TYR A 133 -2.04 -10.13 -2.50
CA TYR A 133 -3.43 -10.19 -2.08
C TYR A 133 -4.14 -11.45 -2.60
N LEU A 134 -3.97 -11.79 -3.88
CA LEU A 134 -4.57 -12.97 -4.49
C LEU A 134 -4.02 -14.27 -3.89
N VAL A 135 -2.69 -14.38 -3.77
CA VAL A 135 -2.00 -15.54 -3.21
C VAL A 135 -2.37 -15.72 -1.75
N PHE A 136 -2.35 -14.65 -0.95
CA PHE A 136 -2.71 -14.69 0.47
C PHE A 136 -4.16 -15.14 0.65
N LYS A 137 -5.09 -14.62 -0.16
CA LYS A 137 -6.50 -15.05 -0.12
C LYS A 137 -6.65 -16.53 -0.49
N CYS A 138 -5.94 -16.98 -1.53
CA CYS A 138 -5.93 -18.38 -1.96
C CYS A 138 -5.37 -19.29 -0.84
N MET A 139 -4.22 -18.94 -0.27
CA MET A 139 -3.57 -19.69 0.80
C MET A 139 -4.46 -19.79 2.05
N ASN A 140 -5.08 -18.69 2.48
CA ASN A 140 -6.05 -18.72 3.58
C ASN A 140 -7.24 -19.64 3.27
N SER A 141 -7.76 -19.61 2.04
CA SER A 141 -8.84 -20.49 1.61
C SER A 141 -8.42 -21.96 1.60
N ILE A 142 -7.21 -22.28 1.15
CA ILE A 142 -6.66 -23.64 1.14
C ILE A 142 -6.49 -24.14 2.58
N CYS A 143 -5.89 -23.34 3.46
CA CYS A 143 -5.69 -23.71 4.87
C CYS A 143 -7.02 -23.94 5.61
N LYS A 144 -8.07 -23.17 5.29
CA LYS A 144 -9.41 -23.33 5.88
C LYS A 144 -10.15 -24.54 5.31
N ASN A 145 -10.19 -24.70 3.99
CA ASN A 145 -11.05 -25.69 3.33
C ASN A 145 -10.40 -27.07 3.21
N GLN A 146 -9.08 -27.14 3.00
CA GLN A 146 -8.37 -28.41 2.83
C GLN A 146 -7.84 -28.92 4.17
N PHE A 147 -7.13 -28.07 4.90
CA PHE A 147 -6.45 -28.47 6.14
C PHE A 147 -7.28 -28.28 7.41
N HIS A 148 -8.49 -27.70 7.30
CA HIS A 148 -9.42 -27.47 8.42
C HIS A 148 -8.77 -26.78 9.63
N ILE A 149 -7.77 -25.92 9.39
CA ILE A 149 -7.03 -25.29 10.48
C ILE A 149 -7.88 -24.15 11.06
N THR A 150 -8.23 -24.28 12.34
CA THR A 150 -8.91 -23.23 13.11
C THR A 150 -7.94 -22.11 13.53
N ASN A 151 -8.47 -20.91 13.78
CA ASN A 151 -7.72 -19.72 14.25
C ASN A 151 -6.73 -19.06 13.26
N ILE A 152 -7.01 -19.14 11.94
CA ILE A 152 -6.23 -18.42 10.91
C ILE A 152 -6.83 -17.05 10.57
N GLU A 153 -8.01 -16.70 11.08
CA GLU A 153 -8.64 -15.43 10.74
C GLU A 153 -7.74 -14.23 11.08
N SER A 154 -7.38 -13.48 10.04
CA SER A 154 -6.34 -12.47 10.14
C SER A 154 -6.74 -11.38 11.13
N GLY A 155 -5.81 -11.05 12.03
CA GLY A 155 -6.04 -10.06 13.07
C GLY A 155 -6.91 -10.54 14.23
N GLN A 156 -7.23 -11.84 14.31
CA GLN A 156 -7.83 -12.47 15.50
C GLN A 156 -6.81 -13.41 16.16
N TYR A 157 -6.35 -13.05 17.36
CA TYR A 157 -5.22 -13.71 18.01
C TYR A 157 -5.60 -14.57 19.22
N GLY A 158 -6.87 -14.78 19.57
CA GLY A 158 -7.21 -15.65 20.70
C GLY A 158 -8.67 -16.08 20.76
N GLU A 159 -8.92 -17.20 21.43
CA GLU A 159 -10.25 -17.62 21.88
C GLU A 159 -10.67 -16.74 23.06
N SER A 160 -11.78 -16.00 22.93
CA SER A 160 -12.76 -15.46 23.91
C SER A 160 -12.36 -15.01 25.34
N ASN A 161 -11.20 -15.33 25.89
CA ASN A 161 -10.80 -15.21 27.30
C ASN A 161 -9.73 -14.12 27.52
N GLY A 162 -9.62 -13.16 26.60
CA GLY A 162 -8.81 -11.94 26.78
C GLY A 162 -7.29 -12.09 26.66
N LYS A 163 -6.75 -13.30 26.43
CA LYS A 163 -5.29 -13.52 26.25
C LYS A 163 -4.97 -13.87 24.78
N PRO A 164 -4.05 -13.15 24.12
CA PRO A 164 -3.64 -13.51 22.75
C PRO A 164 -2.84 -14.83 22.77
N SER A 165 -3.31 -15.79 22.00
CA SER A 165 -2.67 -17.08 21.71
C SER A 165 -1.52 -16.89 20.74
N PHE A 166 -0.30 -17.06 21.25
CA PHE A 166 0.91 -17.08 20.42
C PHE A 166 0.90 -18.18 19.35
N LYS A 167 0.18 -19.29 19.58
CA LYS A 167 0.02 -20.36 18.59
C LYS A 167 -0.79 -19.90 17.38
N ALA A 168 -1.85 -19.12 17.58
CA ALA A 168 -2.64 -18.54 16.49
C ALA A 168 -1.80 -17.52 15.70
N PHE A 169 -1.04 -16.68 16.40
CA PHE A 169 -0.08 -15.76 15.80
C PHE A 169 0.93 -16.49 14.90
N LEU A 170 1.56 -17.56 15.40
CA LEU A 170 2.58 -18.27 14.64
C LEU A 170 2.00 -18.93 13.37
N LYS A 171 0.80 -19.53 13.46
CA LYS A 171 0.10 -20.09 12.29
C LYS A 171 -0.19 -19.03 11.24
N GLN A 172 -0.76 -17.89 11.65
CA GLN A 172 -1.06 -16.78 10.73
C GLN A 172 0.22 -16.20 10.13
N THR A 173 1.28 -16.09 10.92
CA THR A 173 2.59 -15.61 10.46
C THR A 173 3.19 -16.57 9.44
N ALA A 174 3.07 -17.88 9.63
CA ALA A 174 3.56 -18.88 8.69
C ALA A 174 2.81 -18.83 7.35
N VAL A 175 1.48 -18.72 7.37
CA VAL A 175 0.66 -18.58 6.14
C VAL A 175 1.01 -17.29 5.41
N TYR A 176 1.14 -16.18 6.15
CA TYR A 176 1.59 -14.90 5.61
C TYR A 176 2.98 -15.00 4.97
N PHE A 177 3.94 -15.58 5.68
CA PHE A 177 5.32 -15.74 5.22
C PHE A 177 5.40 -16.58 3.94
N PHE A 178 4.72 -17.73 3.90
CA PHE A 178 4.69 -18.57 2.70
C PHE A 178 4.03 -17.85 1.51
N SER A 179 2.97 -17.07 1.77
CA SER A 179 2.32 -16.26 0.72
C SER A 179 3.27 -15.20 0.15
N LEU A 180 4.13 -14.59 0.99
CA LEU A 180 5.18 -13.67 0.53
C LEU A 180 6.21 -14.39 -0.35
N MET A 181 6.70 -15.56 0.06
CA MET A 181 7.69 -16.33 -0.72
C MET A 181 7.15 -16.69 -2.10
N LEU A 182 5.93 -17.20 -2.14
CA LEU A 182 5.27 -17.58 -3.38
C LEU A 182 5.03 -16.37 -4.29
N THR A 183 4.62 -15.23 -3.71
CA THR A 183 4.48 -13.98 -4.47
C THR A 183 5.82 -13.55 -5.08
N LYS A 184 6.90 -13.56 -4.29
CA LYS A 184 8.22 -13.17 -4.78
C LYS A 184 8.70 -14.08 -5.91
N LEU A 185 8.43 -15.39 -5.83
CA LEU A 185 8.73 -16.33 -6.90
C LEU A 185 7.94 -16.03 -8.18
N PHE A 186 6.64 -15.72 -8.07
CA PHE A 186 5.84 -15.33 -9.24
C PHE A 186 6.32 -14.04 -9.87
N ILE A 187 6.63 -13.03 -9.05
CA ILE A 187 7.17 -11.76 -9.53
C ILE A 187 8.50 -11.98 -10.24
N TYR A 188 9.43 -12.71 -9.62
CA TYR A 188 10.72 -13.05 -10.23
C TYR A 188 10.55 -13.76 -11.58
N ALA A 189 9.66 -14.75 -11.67
CA ALA A 189 9.39 -15.45 -12.92
C ALA A 189 8.81 -14.54 -14.02
N ILE A 190 7.94 -13.59 -13.66
CA ILE A 190 7.40 -12.62 -14.62
C ILE A 190 8.50 -11.66 -15.09
N MET A 191 9.33 -11.16 -14.17
CA MET A 191 10.41 -10.26 -14.51
C MET A 191 11.43 -10.91 -15.44
N GLU A 192 11.82 -12.17 -15.18
CA GLU A 192 12.72 -12.91 -16.07
C GLU A 192 12.10 -13.18 -17.45
N CYS A 193 10.78 -13.40 -17.52
CA CYS A 193 10.10 -13.68 -18.78
C CYS A 193 9.94 -12.44 -19.68
N PHE A 194 9.89 -11.24 -19.09
CA PHE A 194 9.57 -9.98 -19.80
C PHE A 194 10.63 -8.89 -19.60
N GLU A 195 11.86 -9.29 -19.26
CA GLU A 195 12.99 -8.40 -18.93
C GLU A 195 13.19 -7.30 -19.98
N THR A 196 13.31 -7.67 -21.25
CA THR A 196 13.58 -6.73 -22.35
C THR A 196 12.48 -5.67 -22.50
N GLN A 197 11.21 -6.06 -22.40
CA GLN A 197 10.09 -5.13 -22.55
C GLN A 197 9.96 -4.22 -21.33
N LEU A 198 10.21 -4.76 -20.13
CA LEU A 198 10.13 -4.01 -18.88
C LEU A 198 11.22 -2.96 -18.77
N LEU A 199 12.45 -3.29 -19.17
CA LEU A 199 13.58 -2.34 -19.21
C LEU A 199 13.33 -1.19 -20.18
N TRP A 200 12.78 -1.49 -21.36
CA TRP A 200 12.39 -0.45 -22.32
C TRP A 200 11.36 0.52 -21.73
N ILE A 201 10.33 -0.01 -21.05
CA ILE A 201 9.32 0.81 -20.37
C ILE A 201 9.94 1.65 -19.24
N SER A 202 10.87 1.08 -18.47
CA SER A 202 11.51 1.78 -17.37
C SER A 202 12.25 3.03 -17.84
N SER A 203 13.21 2.87 -18.76
CA SER A 203 14.05 3.96 -19.27
C SER A 203 13.25 5.00 -20.07
N HIS A 204 12.35 4.56 -20.96
CA HIS A 204 11.69 5.46 -21.92
C HIS A 204 10.37 6.06 -21.42
N VAL A 205 9.76 5.49 -20.37
CA VAL A 205 8.45 5.96 -19.87
C VAL A 205 8.53 6.36 -18.41
N LEU A 206 9.13 5.53 -17.55
CA LEU A 206 9.11 5.77 -16.11
C LEU A 206 10.22 6.70 -15.63
N LEU A 207 11.38 6.72 -16.29
CA LEU A 207 12.54 7.56 -15.91
C LEU A 207 12.81 8.71 -16.88
N VAL A 208 12.12 8.76 -18.02
CA VAL A 208 12.26 9.83 -19.02
C VAL A 208 12.08 11.25 -18.43
N TRP A 209 11.25 11.40 -17.39
CA TRP A 209 11.05 12.69 -16.71
C TRP A 209 12.25 13.15 -15.87
N LEU A 210 13.18 12.23 -15.59
CA LEU A 210 14.36 12.44 -14.77
C LEU A 210 15.62 12.69 -15.63
N THR A 211 15.61 12.28 -16.91
CA THR A 211 16.67 12.52 -17.90
C THR A 211 17.11 13.99 -18.09
N PRO A 212 16.29 15.03 -17.84
CA PRO A 212 16.75 16.42 -17.94
C PRO A 212 17.66 16.87 -16.79
N TYR A 213 17.80 16.07 -15.73
CA TYR A 213 18.55 16.40 -14.52
C TYR A 213 19.91 15.67 -14.49
N PRO A 214 20.88 16.15 -13.67
CA PRO A 214 22.14 15.46 -13.45
C PRO A 214 21.96 14.06 -12.84
N ASP A 215 22.87 13.14 -13.18
CA ASP A 215 22.86 11.74 -12.75
C ASP A 215 22.82 11.58 -11.21
N GLU A 216 23.39 12.53 -10.46
CA GLU A 216 23.36 12.46 -8.99
C GLU A 216 21.94 12.63 -8.43
N ILE A 217 21.11 13.44 -9.10
CA ILE A 217 19.70 13.62 -8.73
C ILE A 217 18.91 12.37 -9.06
N GLU A 218 19.19 11.75 -10.21
CA GLU A 218 18.55 10.50 -10.60
C GLU A 218 18.77 9.41 -9.56
N ILE A 219 20.02 9.14 -9.21
CA ILE A 219 20.41 8.14 -8.21
C ILE A 219 19.73 8.44 -6.86
N PHE A 220 19.72 9.71 -6.43
CA PHE A 220 19.10 10.09 -5.16
C PHE A 220 17.58 9.83 -5.16
N VAL A 221 16.89 10.18 -6.24
CA VAL A 221 15.43 9.97 -6.35
C VAL A 221 15.08 8.49 -6.42
N VAL A 222 15.78 7.74 -7.28
CA VAL A 222 15.52 6.32 -7.55
C VAL A 222 15.85 5.46 -6.34
N MET A 223 16.94 5.74 -5.62
CA MET A 223 17.38 4.91 -4.49
C MET A 223 16.80 5.32 -3.13
N PHE A 224 16.36 6.58 -2.96
CA PHE A 224 15.86 7.07 -1.67
C PHE A 224 14.40 7.48 -1.72
N ILE A 225 14.03 8.43 -2.58
CA ILE A 225 12.68 9.02 -2.57
C ILE A 225 11.62 8.01 -3.00
N VAL A 226 11.81 7.38 -4.16
CA VAL A 226 10.86 6.39 -4.69
C VAL A 226 10.71 5.21 -3.71
N PRO A 227 11.79 4.62 -3.17
CA PRO A 227 11.67 3.53 -2.22
C PRO A 227 10.99 3.92 -0.92
N ILE A 228 11.23 5.13 -0.37
CA ILE A 228 10.49 5.61 0.82
C ILE A 228 8.98 5.56 0.56
N ILE A 229 8.54 6.20 -0.52
CA ILE A 229 7.11 6.33 -0.82
C ILE A 229 6.49 4.96 -1.10
N MET A 230 7.11 4.19 -1.98
CA MET A 230 6.58 2.89 -2.43
C MET A 230 6.55 1.86 -1.30
N ASN A 231 7.57 1.81 -0.44
CA ASN A 231 7.59 0.88 0.69
C ASN A 231 6.64 1.29 1.81
N CYS A 232 6.45 2.59 2.07
CA CYS A 232 5.42 3.05 2.99
C CYS A 232 4.02 2.67 2.48
N LEU A 233 3.75 2.90 1.19
CA LEU A 233 2.50 2.50 0.55
C LEU A 233 2.29 0.99 0.63
N GLN A 234 3.31 0.20 0.30
CA GLN A 234 3.28 -1.25 0.39
C GLN A 234 2.92 -1.72 1.81
N LEU A 235 3.57 -1.18 2.85
CA LEU A 235 3.27 -1.56 4.23
C LEU A 235 1.85 -1.17 4.64
N ILE A 236 1.37 0.01 4.23
CA ILE A 236 -0.01 0.44 4.51
C ILE A 236 -1.02 -0.52 3.84
N LEU A 237 -0.78 -0.89 2.58
CA LEU A 237 -1.63 -1.81 1.82
C LEU A 237 -1.59 -3.23 2.39
N VAL A 238 -0.41 -3.75 2.69
CA VAL A 238 -0.24 -5.07 3.31
C VAL A 238 -0.88 -5.09 4.70
N ASP A 239 -0.71 -4.04 5.50
CA ASP A 239 -1.37 -3.92 6.80
C ASP A 239 -2.90 -3.90 6.65
N ASN A 240 -3.46 -3.25 5.62
CA ASN A 240 -4.90 -3.31 5.31
C ASN A 240 -5.36 -4.73 4.93
N ILE A 241 -4.52 -5.50 4.23
CA ILE A 241 -4.82 -6.89 3.84
C ILE A 241 -4.80 -7.82 5.07
N ILE A 242 -3.87 -7.62 6.00
CA ILE A 242 -3.71 -8.43 7.21
C ILE A 242 -4.69 -7.99 8.32
N GLN A 243 -5.16 -6.75 8.28
CA GLN A 243 -6.09 -6.22 9.29
C GLN A 243 -7.38 -7.04 9.36
N ASN A 244 -7.94 -7.13 10.56
CA ASN A 244 -9.18 -7.86 10.79
C ASN A 244 -10.34 -7.20 10.01
N PRO A 245 -11.00 -7.92 9.08
CA PRO A 245 -12.08 -7.37 8.28
C PRO A 245 -13.30 -6.94 9.12
N LEU A 246 -13.51 -7.55 10.29
CA LEU A 246 -14.59 -7.17 11.20
C LEU A 246 -14.40 -5.75 11.76
N ILE A 247 -13.17 -5.36 12.10
CA ILE A 247 -12.90 -4.00 12.61
C ILE A 247 -13.22 -2.96 11.52
N ASN A 248 -12.84 -3.26 10.28
CA ASN A 248 -13.13 -2.38 9.14
C ASN A 248 -14.65 -2.27 8.90
N GLN A 249 -15.37 -3.38 8.95
CA GLN A 249 -16.83 -3.39 8.83
C GLN A 249 -17.50 -2.61 9.97
N MET A 250 -17.07 -2.81 11.21
CA MET A 250 -17.60 -2.07 12.36
C MET A 250 -17.34 -0.57 12.24
N ASN A 251 -16.17 -0.15 11.77
CA ASN A 251 -15.87 1.26 11.52
C ASN A 251 -16.82 1.89 10.49
N THR A 252 -17.08 1.20 9.38
CA THR A 252 -18.04 1.65 8.36
C THR A 252 -19.46 1.73 8.93
N LEU A 253 -19.89 0.74 9.72
CA LEU A 253 -21.21 0.72 10.33
C LEU A 253 -21.40 1.84 11.36
N VAL A 254 -20.45 2.04 12.27
CA VAL A 254 -20.50 3.10 13.28
C VAL A 254 -20.48 4.48 12.63
N TYR A 255 -19.68 4.66 11.57
CA TYR A 255 -19.67 5.90 10.79
C TYR A 255 -21.04 6.18 10.16
N THR A 256 -21.63 5.19 9.50
CA THR A 256 -22.93 5.30 8.83
C THR A 256 -24.07 5.54 9.81
N GLU A 257 -24.05 4.85 10.96
CA GLU A 257 -25.05 5.02 12.01
C GLU A 257 -24.93 6.41 12.67
N GLY A 258 -23.70 6.85 12.96
CA GLY A 258 -23.44 8.20 13.47
C GLY A 258 -23.96 9.28 12.52
N GLN A 259 -23.71 9.13 11.22
CA GLN A 259 -24.19 10.05 10.19
C GLN A 259 -25.73 10.04 10.09
N SER A 260 -26.36 8.87 10.17
CA SER A 260 -27.82 8.72 10.17
C SER A 260 -28.47 9.39 11.38
N ARG A 261 -27.87 9.25 12.57
CA ARG A 261 -28.35 9.92 13.79
C ARG A 261 -28.24 11.44 13.70
N ILE A 262 -27.16 11.96 13.10
CA ILE A 262 -27.00 13.40 12.86
C ILE A 262 -28.11 13.89 11.92
N LEU A 263 -28.32 13.23 10.77
CA LEU A 263 -29.36 13.61 9.80
C LEU A 263 -30.78 13.58 10.41
N ASN A 264 -31.09 12.58 11.21
CA ASN A 264 -32.39 12.48 11.89
C ASN A 264 -32.59 13.62 12.91
N ASN A 265 -31.54 13.96 13.68
CA ASN A 265 -31.61 15.08 14.62
C ASN A 265 -31.72 16.43 13.88
N SER A 266 -31.00 16.62 12.78
CA SER A 266 -31.12 17.82 11.94
C SER A 266 -32.54 17.99 11.39
N SER A 267 -33.13 16.91 10.86
CA SER A 267 -34.51 16.92 10.33
C SER A 267 -35.55 17.21 11.41
N THR A 268 -35.33 16.71 12.63
CA THR A 268 -36.21 16.97 13.78
C THR A 268 -36.07 18.42 14.27
N THR A 269 -34.86 18.97 14.18
CA THR A 269 -34.57 20.37 14.55
C THR A 269 -35.16 21.33 13.52
N ASP A 270 -35.03 21.07 12.22
CA ASP A 270 -35.70 21.84 11.16
C ASP A 270 -37.23 21.75 11.24
N GLY A 271 -37.79 20.56 11.51
CA GLY A 271 -39.22 20.41 11.72
C GLY A 271 -39.75 21.16 12.95
N SER A 272 -38.93 21.27 14.00
CA SER A 272 -39.26 22.02 15.22
C SER A 272 -39.10 23.53 15.01
N ILE A 273 -38.08 23.97 14.29
CA ILE A 273 -37.87 25.36 13.90
C ILE A 273 -39.00 25.83 12.97
N ASN A 274 -39.39 25.04 11.97
CA ASN A 274 -40.51 25.38 11.08
C ASN A 274 -41.83 25.49 11.87
N LYS A 275 -42.10 24.58 12.83
CA LYS A 275 -43.27 24.70 13.71
C LYS A 275 -43.23 25.94 14.62
N LEU A 276 -42.04 26.37 15.07
CA LEU A 276 -41.89 27.59 15.86
C LEU A 276 -42.05 28.85 15.00
N ILE A 277 -41.57 28.83 13.75
CA ILE A 277 -41.76 29.92 12.79
C ILE A 277 -43.24 30.04 12.39
N ASP A 278 -43.92 28.92 12.13
CA ASP A 278 -45.36 28.90 11.82
C ASP A 278 -46.22 29.27 13.03
N GLY A 279 -45.79 28.89 14.25
CA GLY A 279 -46.45 29.27 15.50
C GLY A 279 -46.20 30.71 15.94
N ALA A 280 -45.15 31.36 15.43
CA ALA A 280 -44.79 32.74 15.73
C ALA A 280 -45.33 33.75 14.71
N ARG A 281 -46.11 33.33 13.69
CA ARG A 281 -46.79 34.27 12.78
C ARG A 281 -48.04 34.81 13.49
N PRO A 282 -48.04 36.08 13.97
CA PRO A 282 -49.25 36.63 14.56
C PRO A 282 -50.28 36.82 13.44
N ALA A 283 -51.52 36.43 13.70
CA ALA A 283 -52.65 36.79 12.87
C ALA A 283 -52.77 38.32 12.85
N SER A 284 -52.14 38.97 11.88
CA SER A 284 -52.41 40.38 11.58
C SER A 284 -53.76 40.45 10.85
N ASN A 285 -54.83 40.36 11.63
CA ASN A 285 -56.13 40.87 11.26
C ASN A 285 -56.01 42.39 11.14
N ILE A 286 -55.77 42.89 9.94
CA ILE A 286 -56.04 44.28 9.61
C ILE A 286 -57.31 44.28 8.75
N GLN A 287 -58.44 44.39 9.43
CA GLN A 287 -59.65 44.98 8.86
C GLN A 287 -59.42 46.49 8.81
N THR A 288 -59.23 47.03 7.61
CA THR A 288 -59.54 48.42 7.31
C THR A 288 -60.68 48.43 6.30
N GLY A 289 -61.89 48.72 6.78
CA GLY A 289 -63.01 49.04 5.92
C GLY A 289 -62.87 50.45 5.38
N ASN A 290 -63.09 50.63 4.08
CA ASN A 290 -63.61 51.88 3.57
C ASN A 290 -64.55 51.64 2.38
N LYS A 291 -65.67 52.37 2.38
CA LYS A 291 -66.80 52.26 1.46
C LYS A 291 -66.48 52.88 0.09
N SER A 292 -67.24 52.39 -0.90
CA SER A 292 -67.85 53.10 -2.04
C SER A 292 -67.17 53.09 -3.43
N ASN A 293 -68.05 52.82 -4.41
CA ASN A 293 -68.06 53.20 -5.83
C ASN A 293 -67.63 52.18 -6.91
N VAL A 294 -68.65 51.50 -7.45
CA VAL A 294 -69.09 51.46 -8.86
C VAL A 294 -68.11 51.95 -9.93
N THR A 295 -68.11 51.20 -11.06
CA THR A 295 -67.76 51.52 -12.48
C THR A 295 -66.50 50.78 -12.96
N LYS A 296 -66.59 49.66 -13.72
CA LYS A 296 -66.84 49.48 -15.17
C LYS A 296 -65.61 49.85 -16.06
N TYR A 297 -65.33 48.96 -17.03
CA TYR A 297 -64.30 48.98 -18.11
C TYR A 297 -62.88 48.56 -17.69
N GLY A 298 -62.12 47.76 -18.46
CA GLY A 298 -62.36 47.15 -19.76
C GLY A 298 -61.16 46.32 -20.25
N SER A 299 -61.43 45.50 -21.25
CA SER A 299 -60.55 44.66 -22.09
C SER A 299 -59.22 45.27 -22.53
N CYS A 300 -58.24 44.38 -22.75
CA CYS A 300 -57.32 44.23 -23.91
C CYS A 300 -56.31 43.12 -23.51
N GLU A 301 -56.15 41.93 -24.10
CA GLU A 301 -56.32 41.43 -25.48
C GLU A 301 -55.79 42.36 -26.56
N ASP A 302 -54.61 42.01 -27.09
CA ASP A 302 -54.28 41.80 -28.51
C ASP A 302 -52.86 41.15 -28.55
N GLU A 303 -52.72 39.92 -29.07
CA GLU A 303 -52.38 39.56 -30.46
C GLU A 303 -50.98 40.09 -30.86
N THR A 304 -50.00 39.28 -31.28
CA THR A 304 -49.99 38.09 -32.17
C THR A 304 -48.78 37.19 -31.89
#